data_AF-A0A9D7KA52-F1
#
_entry.id   AF-A0A9D7KA52-F1
#
_cell.length_a   1.000
_cell.length_b   1.000
_cell.length_c   1.000
_cell.angle_alpha   90.00
_cell.angle_beta   90.00
_cell.angle_gamma   90.00
#
_symmetry.space_group_name_H-M   'P 1'
#
loop_
_entity.id
_entity.type
_entity.pdbx_description
1 polymer ?
#
loop_
_entity_poly.entity_id
_entity_poly.type
_entity_poly.pdbx_seq_one_letter_code
_entity_poly.pdbx_strand_id
1 'polypeptide(L)'
;MESITQAFNRLYNHIKENGYENSEANTVASYLFEDVLGIRIIHSSEHINEHQESQVQDIIKRVSNGEPWQYISGNINFYGLPF
;
A
#
# COMPACT_ATOMS: atom_id res chain seq x y z
N MET A 1 18.64 0.92 -5.10
CA MET A 1 17.31 0.29 -4.91
C MET A 1 16.79 0.74 -3.56
N GLU A 2 15.49 1.00 -3.46
CA GLU A 2 14.83 1.41 -2.22
C GLU A 2 14.51 0.18 -1.36
N SER A 3 14.69 0.28 -0.04
CA SER A 3 14.37 -0.84 0.85
C SER A 3 12.85 -1.00 0.99
N ILE A 4 12.39 -2.21 1.31
CA ILE A 4 10.96 -2.47 1.54
C ILE A 4 10.39 -1.55 2.63
N THR A 5 11.15 -1.33 3.72
CA THR A 5 10.73 -0.40 4.79
C THR A 5 10.63 1.05 4.31
N GLN A 6 11.54 1.50 3.44
CA GLN A 6 11.48 2.86 2.86
C GLN A 6 10.24 3.03 1.97
N ALA A 7 10.01 2.07 1.07
CA ALA A 7 8.86 2.08 0.18
C ALA A 7 7.53 2.06 0.96
N PHE A 8 7.46 1.25 2.04
CA PHE A 8 6.29 1.20 2.91
C PHE A 8 6.02 2.54 3.59
N ASN A 9 7.06 3.15 4.19
CA ASN A 9 6.93 4.45 4.85
C ASN A 9 6.50 5.55 3.86
N ARG A 10 7.00 5.51 2.61
CA ARG A 10 6.59 6.44 1.57
C ARG A 10 5.10 6.30 1.25
N LEU A 11 4.62 5.08 1.02
CA LEU A 11 3.21 4.82 0.75
C LEU A 11 2.31 5.22 1.93
N TYR A 12 2.71 4.85 3.16
CA TYR A 12 2.00 5.20 4.39
C TYR A 12 1.83 6.73 4.53
N ASN A 13 2.91 7.49 4.35
CA ASN A 13 2.85 8.95 4.44
C ASN A 13 1.91 9.53 3.39
N HIS A 14 1.94 9.00 2.17
CA HIS A 14 1.05 9.44 1.11
C HIS A 14 -0.42 9.16 1.41
N ILE A 15 -0.76 7.97 1.91
CA ILE A 15 -2.12 7.62 2.33
C ILE A 15 -2.59 8.54 3.46
N LYS A 16 -1.73 8.80 4.45
CA LYS A 16 -2.02 9.70 5.56
C LYS A 16 -2.30 11.13 5.09
N GLU A 17 -1.52 11.65 4.14
CA GLU A 17 -1.75 12.98 3.55
C GLU A 17 -3.08 13.08 2.80
N ASN A 18 -3.66 11.94 2.38
CA ASN A 18 -4.96 11.86 1.72
C ASN A 18 -6.14 11.64 2.71
N GLY A 19 -5.95 11.97 3.99
CA GLY A 19 -7.04 12.11 4.96
C GLY A 19 -7.33 10.90 5.85
N TYR A 20 -6.51 9.85 5.77
CA TYR A 20 -6.62 8.68 6.62
C TYR A 20 -6.01 8.94 8.01
N GLU A 21 -6.65 8.42 9.06
CA GLU A 21 -6.05 8.43 10.41
C GLU A 21 -4.79 7.54 10.46
N ASN A 22 -3.89 7.75 11.42
CA ASN A 22 -2.61 7.02 11.48
C ASN A 22 -2.78 5.49 11.48
N SER A 23 -3.72 4.97 12.27
CA SER A 23 -4.00 3.53 12.37
C SER A 23 -4.58 2.98 11.07
N GLU A 24 -5.46 3.75 10.43
CA GLU A 24 -6.09 3.39 9.17
C GLU A 24 -5.06 3.42 8.03
N ALA A 25 -4.26 4.48 7.92
CA ALA A 25 -3.20 4.60 6.93
C ALA A 25 -2.19 3.46 7.03
N ASN A 26 -1.81 3.05 8.24
CA ASN A 26 -0.93 1.89 8.44
C ASN A 26 -1.59 0.57 7.97
N THR A 27 -2.87 0.40 8.26
CA THR A 27 -3.64 -0.79 7.86
C THR A 27 -3.79 -0.87 6.35
N VAL A 28 -4.16 0.24 5.71
CA VAL A 28 -4.31 0.34 4.25
C VAL A 28 -2.96 0.14 3.55
N ALA A 29 -1.88 0.75 4.04
CA ALA A 29 -0.54 0.54 3.49
C ALA A 29 -0.13 -0.94 3.56
N SER A 30 -0.46 -1.62 4.67
CA SER A 30 -0.19 -3.05 4.84
C SER A 30 -0.97 -3.90 3.84
N TYR A 31 -2.28 -3.63 3.66
CA TYR A 31 -3.08 -4.35 2.67
C TYR A 31 -2.57 -4.15 1.25
N LEU A 32 -2.22 -2.92 0.87
CA LEU A 32 -1.71 -2.65 -0.47
C LEU A 32 -0.34 -3.31 -0.70
N PHE A 33 0.53 -3.37 0.32
CA PHE A 33 1.80 -4.10 0.23
C PHE A 33 1.63 -5.60 0.07
N GLU A 34 0.71 -6.20 0.82
CA GLU A 34 0.46 -7.62 0.72
C GLU A 34 -0.26 -7.97 -0.59
N ASP A 35 -1.36 -7.29 -0.88
CA ASP A 35 -2.27 -7.66 -1.96
C ASP A 35 -1.76 -7.26 -3.35
N VAL A 36 -1.11 -6.10 -3.47
CA VAL A 36 -0.64 -5.59 -4.77
C VAL A 36 0.82 -5.96 -5.04
N LEU A 37 1.69 -5.84 -4.02
CA LEU A 37 3.13 -6.11 -4.18
C LEU A 37 3.54 -7.54 -3.83
N GLY A 38 2.66 -8.32 -3.18
CA GLY A 38 3.01 -9.67 -2.69
C GLY A 38 4.01 -9.67 -1.53
N ILE A 39 4.17 -8.55 -0.83
CA ILE A 39 5.16 -8.38 0.24
C ILE A 39 4.49 -8.50 1.61
N ARG A 40 4.82 -9.55 2.35
CA ARG A 40 4.31 -9.79 3.71
C ARG A 40 5.22 -9.32 4.83
N ILE A 41 6.52 -9.18 4.56
CA ILE A 41 7.54 -8.85 5.57
C ILE A 41 8.06 -7.44 5.30
N ILE A 42 7.50 -6.46 6.00
CA ILE A 42 7.82 -5.03 5.83
C ILE A 42 9.18 -4.65 6.44
N HIS A 43 9.61 -5.35 7.49
CA HIS A 43 10.86 -5.10 8.22
C HIS A 43 12.05 -5.94 7.70
N SER A 44 12.06 -6.29 6.41
CA SER A 44 13.19 -7.00 5.82
C SER A 44 14.30 -6.03 5.42
N SER A 45 15.54 -6.54 5.33
CA SER A 45 16.66 -5.84 4.69
C SER A 45 16.61 -5.92 3.16
N GLU A 46 15.52 -6.45 2.60
CA GLU A 46 15.35 -6.60 1.16
C GLU A 46 14.91 -5.29 0.51
N HIS A 47 15.08 -5.26 -0.80
CA HIS A 47 14.75 -4.10 -1.63
C HIS A 47 13.63 -4.46 -2.58
N ILE A 48 12.81 -3.48 -2.91
CA ILE A 48 11.82 -3.64 -3.97
C ILE A 48 12.53 -3.66 -5.33
N ASN A 49 11.99 -4.46 -6.26
CA ASN A 49 12.45 -4.48 -7.64
C ASN A 49 11.74 -3.39 -8.48
N GLU A 50 12.14 -3.22 -9.74
CA GLU A 50 11.60 -2.18 -10.63
C GLU A 50 10.09 -2.34 -10.89
N HIS A 51 9.59 -3.57 -10.98
CA HIS A 51 8.16 -3.82 -11.16
C HIS A 51 7.38 -3.38 -9.92
N GLN A 52 7.86 -3.75 -8.73
CA GLN A 52 7.29 -3.34 -7.45
C GLN A 52 7.32 -1.82 -7.27
N GLU A 53 8.42 -1.16 -7.63
CA GLU A 53 8.51 0.30 -7.62
C GLU A 53 7.45 0.94 -8.52
N SER A 54 7.28 0.42 -9.74
CA SER A 54 6.22 0.87 -10.65
C SER A 54 4.82 0.70 -10.04
N GLN A 55 4.58 -0.40 -9.30
CA GLN A 55 3.32 -0.62 -8.60
C GLN A 55 3.12 0.37 -7.45
N VAL A 56 4.16 0.67 -6.65
CA VAL A 56 4.06 1.70 -5.59
C VAL A 56 3.68 3.06 -6.19
N GLN A 57 4.31 3.45 -7.29
CA GLN A 57 4.02 4.72 -7.95
C GLN A 57 2.58 4.77 -8.51
N ASP A 58 2.08 3.67 -9.08
CA ASP A 58 0.70 3.58 -9.54
C ASP A 58 -0.30 3.72 -8.38
N ILE A 59 -0.06 3.01 -7.27
CA ILE A 59 -0.87 3.11 -6.06
C ILE A 59 -0.90 4.55 -5.54
N ILE A 60 0.27 5.18 -5.38
CA ILE A 60 0.40 6.58 -4.91
C ILE A 60 -0.42 7.52 -5.80
N LYS A 61 -0.31 7.37 -7.12
CA LYS A 61 -1.06 8.17 -8.09
C LYS A 61 -2.57 7.99 -7.94
N ARG A 62 -3.03 6.73 -7.80
CA ARG A 62 -4.47 6.40 -7.65
C ARG A 62 -5.04 6.93 -6.35
N VAL A 63 -4.33 6.74 -5.23
CA VAL A 63 -4.71 7.31 -3.92
C VAL A 63 -4.79 8.84 -4.00
N SER A 64 -3.80 9.50 -4.62
CA SER A 64 -3.81 10.95 -4.83
C SER A 64 -5.00 11.46 -5.64
N ASN A 65 -5.54 10.64 -6.53
CA ASN A 65 -6.71 10.99 -7.33
C ASN A 65 -8.03 10.76 -6.57
N GLY A 66 -7.96 10.39 -5.29
CA GLY A 66 -9.12 10.09 -4.46
C GLY A 66 -9.73 8.72 -4.72
N GLU A 67 -9.01 7.81 -5.38
CA GLU A 67 -9.50 6.45 -5.60
C GLU A 67 -9.49 5.67 -4.29
N PRO A 68 -10.61 5.01 -3.90
CA PRO A 68 -10.64 4.22 -2.67
C PRO A 68 -9.70 3.03 -2.77
N TRP A 69 -8.97 2.74 -1.70
CA TRP A 69 -7.92 1.72 -1.71
C TRP A 69 -8.43 0.32 -2.08
N GLN A 70 -9.70 0.01 -1.82
CA GLN A 70 -10.31 -1.27 -2.19
C GLN A 70 -10.42 -1.45 -3.71
N TYR A 71 -10.57 -0.36 -4.47
CA TYR A 71 -10.51 -0.41 -5.95
C TYR A 71 -9.07 -0.60 -6.44
N ILE A 72 -8.09 -0.22 -5.62
CA ILE A 72 -6.67 -0.38 -5.90
C ILE A 72 -6.22 -1.82 -5.64
N SER A 73 -6.57 -2.37 -4.47
CA SER A 73 -6.26 -3.77 -4.12
C SER A 73 -7.10 -4.77 -4.91
N GLY A 74 -8.30 -4.37 -5.37
CA GLY A 74 -9.27 -5.26 -5.99
C GLY A 74 -9.92 -6.23 -4.99
N ASN A 75 -9.64 -6.06 -3.69
CA ASN A 75 -10.14 -6.91 -2.62
C ASN A 75 -11.03 -6.10 -1.67
N ILE A 76 -12.20 -6.64 -1.36
CA ILE A 76 -13.09 -6.11 -0.33
C ILE A 76 -13.39 -7.22 0.66
N ASN A 77 -13.14 -6.97 1.94
CA ASN A 77 -13.62 -7.81 3.03
C ASN A 77 -14.78 -7.10 3.74
N PHE A 78 -15.95 -7.73 3.80
CA PHE A 78 -17.12 -7.19 4.48
C PHE A 78 -17.71 -8.26 5.42
N TYR A 79 -17.81 -7.93 6.71
CA TYR A 79 -18.12 -8.90 7.79
C TYR A 79 -17.27 -10.18 7.78
N GLY A 80 -16.00 -10.07 7.38
CA GLY A 80 -15.08 -11.21 7.31
C GLY A 80 -15.27 -12.12 6.09
N LEU A 81 -16.10 -11.71 5.13
CA LEU A 81 -16.30 -12.41 3.87
C LEU A 81 -15.65 -11.61 2.72
N PRO A 82 -14.97 -12.28 1.77
CA PRO A 82 -14.47 -11.63 0.56
C PRO A 82 -15.62 -11.31 -0.40
N PHE A 83 -15.53 -10.19 -1.12
CA PHE A 83 -16.48 -9.71 -2.13
C PHE A 83 -15.79 -9.38 -3.44
#